data_AF-K2A1A1-F1
#
_entry.id   AF-K2A1A1-F1
#
_cell.length_a   1.000
_cell.length_b   1.000
_cell.length_c   1.000
_cell.angle_alpha   90.00
_cell.angle_beta   90.00
_cell.angle_gamma   90.00
#
_symmetry.space_group_name_H-M   'P 1'
#
loop_
_entity.id
_entity.type
_entity.pdbx_description
1 polymer ?
#
loop_
_entity_poly.entity_id
_entity_poly.type
_entity_poly.pdbx_seq_one_letter_code
_entity_poly.pdbx_strand_id
1 'polypeptide(L)'
;MATSALLESYFTDLINVEFTAKMEDELDSIEDGKKEWREVLAEFYSPFHEKLTFADGNIKKMNMQTDIVCDKCKNPMVLLFSARGKFLACPKFPYCRNTKNIPQDFVVFNSGMFRADSIKTLNLKDRLEEFEKRSAETQPEAGP
;
A
#
# COMPACT_ATOMS: atom_id res chain seq x y z
N MET A 1 -11.96 1.90 -4.71
CA MET A 1 -11.26 2.03 -6.01
C MET A 1 -9.77 1.96 -5.74
N ALA A 2 -9.00 1.16 -6.49
CA ALA A 2 -7.57 0.95 -6.22
C ALA A 2 -6.72 2.21 -6.41
N THR A 3 -7.18 3.14 -7.24
CA THR A 3 -6.56 4.45 -7.46
C THR A 3 -6.61 5.33 -6.21
N SER A 4 -7.79 5.43 -5.57
CA SER A 4 -7.95 6.20 -4.32
C SER A 4 -7.06 5.64 -3.21
N ALA A 5 -7.02 4.32 -3.03
CA ALA A 5 -6.19 3.70 -2.00
C ALA A 5 -4.67 3.90 -2.22
N LEU A 6 -4.21 3.94 -3.47
CA LEU A 6 -2.81 4.23 -3.79
C LEU A 6 -2.47 5.69 -3.49
N LEU A 7 -3.36 6.58 -3.90
CA LEU A 7 -3.22 8.01 -3.67
C LEU A 7 -3.25 8.34 -2.16
N GLU A 8 -4.17 7.73 -1.42
CA GLU A 8 -4.26 7.83 0.04
C GLU A 8 -3.05 7.22 0.77
N SER A 9 -2.32 6.27 0.19
CA SER A 9 -1.17 5.65 0.87
C SER A 9 0.15 6.39 0.68
N TYR A 10 0.30 7.14 -0.42
CA TYR A 10 1.54 7.86 -0.73
C TYR A 10 1.39 9.40 -0.70
N PHE A 11 0.16 9.92 -0.78
CA PHE A 11 -0.11 11.35 -0.98
C PHE A 11 -1.19 11.90 -0.03
N THR A 12 -1.30 11.39 1.20
CA THR A 12 -2.26 11.85 2.23
C THR A 12 -2.30 13.38 2.39
N ASP A 13 -1.14 14.02 2.33
CA ASP A 13 -1.01 15.45 2.63
C ASP A 13 -1.38 16.33 1.43
N LEU A 14 -1.60 15.74 0.26
CA LEU A 14 -1.85 16.42 -1.01
C LEU A 14 -3.28 16.21 -1.54
N ILE A 15 -4.04 15.31 -0.91
CA ILE A 15 -5.40 14.92 -1.35
C ILE A 15 -6.34 14.99 -0.14
N ASN A 16 -6.24 16.10 0.58
CA ASN A 16 -7.16 16.45 1.65
C ASN A 16 -7.81 17.80 1.33
N VAL A 17 -8.90 18.08 2.03
CA VAL A 17 -9.73 19.27 1.79
C VAL A 17 -8.94 20.54 2.10
N GLU A 18 -8.10 20.51 3.13
CA GLU A 18 -7.26 21.61 3.56
C GLU A 18 -6.23 22.02 2.49
N PHE A 19 -5.63 21.04 1.80
CA PHE A 19 -4.70 21.27 0.70
C PHE A 19 -5.41 21.91 -0.49
N THR A 20 -6.58 21.39 -0.86
CA THR A 20 -7.37 21.96 -1.97
C THR A 20 -7.75 23.41 -1.66
N ALA A 21 -8.22 23.70 -0.44
CA ALA A 21 -8.55 25.07 -0.04
C ALA A 21 -7.34 26.01 -0.11
N LYS A 22 -6.17 25.58 0.39
CA LYS A 22 -4.93 26.37 0.33
C LYS A 22 -4.49 26.67 -1.10
N MET A 23 -4.64 25.71 -2.02
CA MET A 23 -4.24 25.89 -3.41
C MET A 23 -5.15 26.90 -4.12
N GLU A 24 -6.46 26.86 -3.88
CA GLU A 24 -7.39 27.86 -4.42
C GLU A 24 -7.06 29.27 -3.90
N ASP A 25 -6.80 29.43 -2.59
CA ASP A 25 -6.39 30.72 -2.01
C ASP A 25 -5.07 31.26 -2.62
N GLU A 26 -4.14 30.37 -2.97
CA GLU A 26 -2.89 30.71 -3.64
C GLU A 26 -3.11 31.13 -5.10
N LEU A 27 -4.04 30.49 -5.80
CA LEU A 27 -4.42 30.85 -7.17
C LEU A 27 -5.11 32.22 -7.20
N ASP A 28 -6.01 32.49 -6.27
CA ASP A 28 -6.66 33.81 -6.12
C ASP A 28 -5.62 34.90 -5.82
N SER A 29 -4.62 34.59 -4.98
CA SER A 29 -3.52 35.51 -4.68
C SER A 29 -2.64 35.83 -5.90
N ILE A 30 -2.52 34.90 -6.85
CA ILE A 30 -1.83 35.14 -8.14
C ILE A 30 -2.68 36.04 -9.03
N GLU A 31 -3.98 35.77 -9.11
CA GLU A 31 -4.93 36.60 -9.90
C GLU A 31 -4.91 38.06 -9.43
N ASP A 32 -4.88 38.27 -8.11
CA ASP A 32 -4.78 39.60 -7.49
C ASP A 32 -3.37 40.24 -7.60
N GLY A 33 -2.38 39.53 -8.17
CA GLY A 33 -0.99 39.99 -8.26
C GLY A 33 -0.25 40.09 -6.92
N LYS A 34 -0.76 39.43 -5.88
CA LYS A 34 -0.17 39.41 -4.52
C LYS A 34 0.94 38.36 -4.38
N LYS A 35 0.97 37.36 -5.28
CA LYS A 35 1.99 36.30 -5.32
C LYS A 35 2.48 36.05 -6.74
N GLU A 36 3.74 35.71 -6.88
CA GLU A 36 4.32 35.25 -8.15
C GLU A 36 4.00 33.78 -8.40
N TRP A 37 3.40 33.47 -9.55
CA TRP A 37 2.96 32.11 -9.90
C TRP A 37 4.12 31.10 -9.93
N ARG A 38 5.34 31.55 -10.24
CA ARG A 38 6.54 30.71 -10.27
C ARG A 38 6.93 30.26 -8.86
N GLU A 39 6.75 31.12 -7.86
CA GLU A 39 7.04 30.81 -6.47
C GLU A 39 6.06 29.77 -5.94
N VAL A 40 4.75 30.01 -6.15
CA VAL A 40 3.69 29.06 -5.79
C VAL A 40 3.92 27.69 -6.45
N LEU A 41 4.25 27.68 -7.76
CA LEU A 41 4.53 26.44 -8.47
C LEU A 41 5.76 25.71 -7.90
N ALA A 42 6.83 26.44 -7.56
CA ALA A 42 8.04 25.85 -7.01
C ALA A 42 7.81 25.27 -5.60
N GLU A 43 7.05 25.98 -4.77
CA GLU A 43 6.66 25.55 -3.42
C GLU A 43 5.82 24.27 -3.45
N PHE A 44 4.91 24.16 -4.43
CA PHE A 44 4.12 22.95 -4.61
C PHE A 44 4.91 21.80 -5.24
N TYR A 45 5.58 22.07 -6.36
CA TYR A 45 6.09 21.01 -7.22
C TYR A 45 7.31 20.30 -6.63
N SER A 46 8.17 21.01 -5.89
CA SER A 46 9.38 20.42 -5.29
C SER A 46 9.07 19.29 -4.31
N PRO A 47 8.26 19.49 -3.25
CA PRO A 47 7.90 18.40 -2.33
C PRO A 47 7.02 17.33 -3.00
N PHE A 48 6.18 17.72 -3.96
CA PHE A 48 5.40 16.76 -4.75
C PHE A 48 6.31 15.81 -5.54
N HIS A 49 7.34 16.34 -6.21
CA HIS A 49 8.25 15.56 -7.03
C HIS A 49 9.06 14.56 -6.18
N GLU A 50 9.50 14.95 -4.99
CA GLU A 50 10.17 14.05 -4.05
C GLU A 50 9.24 12.89 -3.63
N LYS A 51 7.99 13.19 -3.28
CA LYS A 51 7.00 12.16 -2.95
C LYS A 51 6.68 11.26 -4.14
N LEU A 52 6.61 11.82 -5.35
CA LEU A 52 6.36 11.06 -6.58
C LEU A 52 7.50 10.10 -6.90
N THR A 53 8.75 10.56 -6.81
CA THR A 53 9.93 9.71 -7.05
C THR A 53 10.04 8.61 -6.00
N PHE A 54 9.74 8.92 -4.73
CA PHE A 54 9.64 7.92 -3.67
C PHE A 54 8.52 6.89 -3.95
N ALA A 55 7.33 7.34 -4.33
CA ALA A 55 6.21 6.45 -4.65
C ALA A 55 6.53 5.54 -5.85
N ASP A 56 7.05 6.08 -6.95
CA ASP A 56 7.38 5.29 -8.15
C ASP A 56 8.42 4.19 -7.85
N GLY A 57 9.44 4.52 -7.06
CA GLY A 57 10.46 3.57 -6.63
C GLY A 57 9.93 2.44 -5.74
N ASN A 58 8.91 2.71 -4.92
CA ASN A 58 8.34 1.73 -3.97
C ASN A 58 7.16 0.95 -4.55
N ILE A 59 6.37 1.54 -5.46
CA ILE A 59 5.29 0.84 -6.17
C ILE A 59 5.84 -0.35 -6.96
N LYS A 60 7.01 -0.20 -7.60
CA LYS A 60 7.70 -1.30 -8.30
C LYS A 60 8.16 -2.43 -7.36
N LYS A 61 8.38 -2.13 -6.07
CA LYS A 61 8.75 -3.11 -5.04
C LYS A 61 7.56 -3.85 -4.44
N MET A 62 6.33 -3.38 -4.67
CA MET A 62 5.11 -4.13 -4.29
C MET A 62 4.87 -5.38 -5.14
N ASN A 63 5.73 -5.66 -6.14
CA ASN A 63 5.77 -6.92 -6.86
C ASN A 63 6.23 -8.04 -5.92
N MET A 64 5.32 -8.51 -5.08
CA MET A 64 5.59 -9.55 -4.10
C MET A 64 5.82 -10.87 -4.84
N GLN A 65 6.97 -11.49 -4.62
CA GLN A 65 7.21 -12.85 -5.09
C GLN A 65 6.25 -13.79 -4.38
N THR A 66 5.72 -14.78 -5.11
CA THR A 66 4.79 -15.77 -4.56
C THR A 66 5.33 -17.16 -4.84
N ASP A 67 4.92 -18.15 -4.04
CA ASP A 67 5.29 -19.55 -4.29
C ASP A 67 4.48 -20.18 -5.44
N ILE A 68 3.58 -19.40 -6.06
CA ILE A 68 2.74 -19.89 -7.14
C ILE A 68 3.57 -20.00 -8.41
N VAL A 69 3.78 -21.24 -8.84
CA VAL A 69 4.63 -21.55 -9.99
C VAL A 69 3.90 -21.25 -11.30
N CYS A 70 4.62 -20.61 -12.24
CA CYS A 70 4.14 -20.39 -13.59
C CYS A 70 4.04 -21.72 -14.38
N ASP A 71 2.88 -21.99 -14.98
CA ASP A 71 2.65 -23.26 -15.69
C ASP A 71 3.58 -23.43 -16.92
N LYS A 72 3.97 -22.32 -17.55
CA LYS A 72 4.76 -22.31 -18.80
C LYS A 72 6.28 -22.38 -18.59
N CYS A 73 6.82 -21.62 -17.65
CA CYS A 73 8.28 -21.50 -17.47
C CYS A 73 8.78 -21.95 -16.09
N LYS A 74 7.88 -22.42 -15.21
CA LYS A 74 8.18 -22.95 -13.87
C LYS A 74 8.87 -21.97 -12.91
N ASN A 75 8.88 -20.67 -13.22
CA ASN A 75 9.39 -19.66 -12.29
C ASN A 75 8.27 -19.21 -11.32
N PRO A 76 8.60 -18.80 -10.09
CA PRO A 76 7.63 -18.23 -9.15
C PRO A 76 7.01 -16.96 -9.76
N MET A 77 5.69 -16.87 -9.71
CA MET A 77 4.95 -15.73 -10.22
C MET A 77 5.02 -14.57 -9.22
N VAL A 78 4.85 -13.35 -9.73
CA VAL A 78 4.78 -12.13 -8.91
C VAL A 78 3.34 -11.64 -8.84
N LEU A 79 2.93 -11.17 -7.66
CA LEU A 79 1.66 -10.50 -7.46
C LEU A 79 1.77 -9.06 -7.96
N LEU A 80 0.90 -8.69 -8.91
CA LEU A 80 0.78 -7.35 -9.47
C LEU A 80 -0.61 -6.79 -9.21
N PHE A 81 -0.69 -5.46 -9.14
CA PHE A 81 -1.95 -4.73 -9.00
C PHE A 81 -2.29 -4.03 -10.32
N SER A 82 -3.52 -4.20 -10.80
CA SER A 82 -4.07 -3.50 -11.96
C SER A 82 -5.33 -2.72 -11.57
N ALA A 83 -5.83 -1.88 -12.48
CA ALA A 83 -7.13 -1.23 -12.32
C ALA A 83 -8.29 -2.22 -12.10
N ARG A 84 -8.17 -3.46 -12.61
CA ARG A 84 -9.17 -4.54 -12.43
C ARG A 84 -8.95 -5.34 -11.14
N GLY A 85 -7.98 -4.96 -10.32
CA GLY A 85 -7.58 -5.66 -9.11
C GLY A 85 -6.25 -6.40 -9.24
N LYS A 86 -5.93 -7.23 -8.25
CA LYS A 86 -4.68 -8.01 -8.17
C LYS A 86 -4.69 -9.26 -9.06
N PHE A 87 -3.53 -9.61 -9.61
CA PHE A 87 -3.31 -10.77 -10.46
C PHE A 87 -1.85 -11.25 -10.37
N LEU A 88 -1.60 -12.50 -10.76
CA LEU A 88 -0.24 -13.04 -10.86
C LEU A 88 0.27 -12.86 -12.28
N ALA A 89 1.53 -12.45 -12.40
CA ALA A 89 2.24 -12.42 -13.66
C ALA A 89 3.55 -13.20 -13.58
N CYS A 90 3.98 -13.76 -14.71
CA CYS A 90 5.30 -14.34 -14.82
C CYS A 90 6.38 -13.25 -14.82
N PRO A 91 7.45 -13.37 -14.00
CA PRO A 91 8.52 -12.37 -13.96
C PRO A 91 9.33 -12.30 -15.27
N LYS A 92 9.28 -13.32 -16.13
CA LYS A 92 10.01 -13.38 -17.40
C LYS A 92 9.30 -12.67 -18.56
N PHE A 93 8.41 -11.72 -18.30
CA PHE A 93 7.84 -10.89 -19.37
C PHE A 93 8.96 -10.08 -20.06
N PRO A 94 9.00 -9.93 -21.40
CA PRO A 94 7.99 -10.33 -22.41
C PRO A 94 8.11 -11.79 -22.91
N TYR A 95 9.16 -12.51 -22.53
CA TYR A 95 9.47 -13.88 -22.99
C TYR A 95 8.44 -14.92 -22.51
N CYS A 96 7.81 -14.70 -21.36
CA CYS A 96 6.71 -15.51 -20.86
C CYS A 96 5.53 -14.63 -20.43
N ARG A 97 4.46 -14.63 -21.23
CA ARG A 97 3.25 -13.81 -21.02
C ARG A 97 2.18 -14.51 -20.20
N ASN A 98 2.56 -15.45 -19.33
CA ASN A 98 1.59 -16.16 -18.50
C ASN A 98 1.07 -15.26 -17.38
N THR A 99 -0.25 -15.15 -17.24
CA THR A 99 -0.92 -14.42 -16.16
C THR A 99 -2.03 -15.29 -15.57
N LYS A 100 -2.31 -15.12 -14.28
CA LYS A 100 -3.43 -15.78 -13.58
C LYS A 100 -4.21 -14.74 -12.78
N ASN A 101 -5.53 -14.73 -12.93
CA ASN A 101 -6.39 -13.88 -12.11
C ASN A 101 -6.54 -14.49 -10.71
N ILE A 102 -6.49 -13.66 -9.67
CA ILE A 102 -6.76 -14.07 -8.29
C ILE A 102 -8.05 -13.39 -7.83
N PRO A 103 -8.95 -14.06 -7.08
CA PRO A 103 -10.10 -13.38 -6.50
C PRO A 103 -9.66 -12.29 -5.51
N GLN A 104 -10.38 -11.17 -5.47
CA GLN A 104 -9.94 -9.99 -4.73
C GLN A 104 -9.94 -10.19 -3.21
N ASP A 105 -10.69 -11.16 -2.70
CA ASP A 105 -10.81 -11.45 -1.27
C ASP A 105 -9.66 -12.30 -0.72
N PHE A 106 -8.67 -12.68 -1.52
CA PHE A 106 -7.56 -13.53 -1.07
C PHE A 106 -6.28 -12.73 -0.79
N VAL A 107 -5.65 -12.92 0.36
CA VAL A 107 -4.31 -12.41 0.64
C VAL A 107 -3.29 -13.47 0.26
N VAL A 108 -2.24 -13.05 -0.45
CA VAL A 108 -1.16 -13.94 -0.87
C VAL A 108 0.05 -13.66 0.01
N PHE A 109 0.58 -14.70 0.65
CA PHE A 109 1.84 -14.66 1.40
C PHE A 109 2.86 -15.62 0.74
N ASN A 110 4.13 -15.50 1.11
CA ASN A 110 5.21 -16.46 0.78
C ASN A 110 5.02 -17.85 1.42
N SER A 111 3.81 -18.18 1.88
CA SER A 111 3.47 -19.48 2.43
C SER A 111 2.14 -20.00 1.89
N GLY A 112 1.54 -19.31 0.93
CA GLY A 112 0.27 -19.68 0.32
C GLY A 112 -0.73 -18.54 0.16
N MET A 113 -1.90 -18.89 -0.38
CA MET A 113 -2.99 -17.97 -0.66
C MET A 113 -4.16 -18.24 0.29
N PHE A 114 -4.56 -17.23 1.06
CA PHE A 114 -5.54 -17.36 2.13
C PHE A 114 -6.71 -16.42 1.88
N ARG A 115 -7.91 -16.83 2.28
CA ARG A 115 -9.09 -15.95 2.29
C ARG A 115 -8.91 -14.85 3.34
N ALA A 116 -9.18 -13.59 3.01
CA ALA A 116 -8.99 -12.45 3.90
C ALA A 116 -9.84 -12.55 5.18
N ASP A 117 -11.04 -13.10 5.03
CA ASP A 117 -11.98 -13.49 6.07
C ASP A 117 -11.41 -14.60 6.99
N SER A 118 -10.52 -15.45 6.49
CA SER A 118 -9.84 -16.49 7.30
C SER A 118 -8.66 -15.93 8.12
N ILE A 119 -8.13 -14.74 7.78
CA ILE A 119 -6.97 -14.15 8.45
C ILE A 119 -7.36 -13.39 9.73
N LYS A 120 -8.58 -12.85 9.81
CA LYS A 120 -9.06 -12.15 11.03
C LYS A 120 -9.11 -13.06 12.27
N THR A 121 -9.20 -14.37 12.07
CA THR A 121 -9.29 -15.35 13.15
C THR A 121 -7.91 -15.79 13.68
N LEU A 122 -6.86 -15.69 12.87
CA LEU A 122 -5.54 -16.30 13.16
C LEU A 122 -4.53 -15.38 13.86
N ASN A 123 -4.84 -14.10 14.08
CA ASN A 123 -3.87 -13.15 14.65
C ASN A 123 -4.37 -12.38 15.87
N LEU A 124 -5.65 -12.48 16.24
CA LEU A 124 -6.17 -11.77 17.40
C LEU A 124 -6.45 -12.72 18.57
N LYS A 125 -7.17 -13.82 18.33
CA LYS A 125 -7.53 -14.77 19.40
C LYS A 125 -6.29 -15.44 19.99
N ASP A 126 -5.41 -15.94 19.13
CA ASP A 126 -4.19 -16.64 19.57
C ASP A 126 -3.24 -15.70 20.33
N ARG A 127 -3.12 -14.43 19.92
CA ARG A 127 -2.30 -13.42 20.61
C ARG A 127 -2.96 -12.88 21.88
N LEU A 128 -4.29 -12.81 21.94
CA LEU A 128 -5.04 -12.45 23.15
C LEU A 128 -4.89 -13.54 24.20
N GLU A 129 -5.05 -14.81 23.83
CA GLU A 129 -4.89 -15.95 24.74
C GLU A 129 -3.45 -16.03 25.29
N GLU A 130 -2.45 -15.75 24.47
CA GLU A 130 -1.04 -15.71 24.90
C GLU A 130 -0.75 -14.51 25.82
N PHE A 131 -1.37 -13.35 25.56
CA PHE A 131 -1.27 -12.17 26.42
C PHE A 131 -1.97 -12.37 27.77
N GLU A 132 -3.14 -13.01 27.77
CA GLU A 132 -3.92 -13.34 28.98
C GLU A 132 -3.19 -14.37 29.86
N LYS A 133 -2.59 -15.41 29.26
CA LYS A 133 -1.77 -16.38 30.01
C LYS A 133 -0.56 -15.73 30.67
N ARG A 134 0.13 -14.85 29.95
CA ARG A 134 1.32 -14.15 30.47
C ARG A 134 0.98 -13.14 31.57
N SER A 135 -0.21 -12.53 31.53
CA SER A 135 -0.70 -11.65 32.59
C SER A 135 -1.19 -12.42 33.83
N ALA A 136 -1.61 -13.67 33.69
CA ALA A 136 -1.94 -14.55 34.81
C ALA A 136 -0.71 -15.11 35.56
N GLU A 137 0.44 -15.24 34.89
CA GLU A 137 1.67 -15.81 35.47
C GLU A 137 2.55 -14.78 36.20
N THR A 138 2.25 -13.48 36.13
CA THR A 138 3.08 -12.40 36.74
C THR A 138 2.54 -11.90 38.09
N GLN A 139 1.94 -12.77 38.90
CA GLN A 139 1.77 -12.49 40.33
C GLN A 139 2.60 -13.47 41.17
N PRO A 140 3.79 -13.06 41.64
CA PRO A 140 4.29 -13.52 42.92
C PRO A 140 4.12 -12.41 43.95
N GLU A 141 3.22 -12.69 44.89
CA GLU A 141 3.39 -12.44 46.33
C GLU A 141 3.62 -10.98 46.75
N ALA A 142 2.50 -10.27 46.91
CA ALA A 142 2.40 -9.30 47.98
C ALA A 142 2.40 -10.04 49.33
N GLY A 143 3.44 -9.83 50.12
CA GLY A 143 3.34 -9.80 51.58
C GLY A 143 4.55 -10.34 52.33
N PRO A 144 4.60 -10.14 53.66
CA PRO A 144 3.99 -9.07 54.45
C PRO A 144 4.90 -7.84 54.62
#